data_AF-A0A957QVL3-F1
#
_entry.id   AF-A0A957QVL3-F1
#
_cell.length_a   1.000
_cell.length_b   1.000
_cell.length_c   1.000
_cell.angle_alpha   90.00
_cell.angle_beta   90.00
_cell.angle_gamma   90.00
#
_symmetry.space_group_name_H-M   'P 1'
#
loop_
_entity.id
_entity.type
_entity.pdbx_description
1 polymer ?
#
loop_
_entity_poly.entity_id
_entity_poly.type
_entity_poly.pdbx_seq_one_letter_code
_entity_poly.pdbx_strand_id
1 'polypeptide(L)'
;MKIEIPAWAMRPATAEDYEVVQAAHGKGMMQIRWPDRKALRQWTKQHAWPAPWFGFEKAFLAKMFGSPQSFTQAIADSGIEIQIPQREFTLSGEKQEALDALYADRSPGGLPVGWDTLVEELREVRRAVEAGVVVQVEDGPRLQTWQGFYEWAHGRYHMLEDGADRWIGDDS
;
A
#
# COMPACT_ATOMS: atom_id res chain seq x y z
N MET A 1 -3.65 13.80 -1.16
CA MET A 1 -3.63 13.03 0.10
C MET A 1 -2.78 11.80 -0.16
N LYS A 2 -1.78 11.48 0.68
CA LYS A 2 -1.01 10.24 0.50
C LYS A 2 -1.90 9.10 1.00
N ILE A 3 -2.25 8.17 0.13
CA ILE A 3 -2.92 6.94 0.54
C ILE A 3 -1.89 6.15 1.34
N GLU A 4 -2.13 5.97 2.63
CA GLU A 4 -1.26 5.13 3.47
C GLU A 4 -1.60 3.68 3.18
N ILE A 5 -0.82 3.08 2.27
CA ILE A 5 -0.96 1.67 1.91
C ILE A 5 -0.48 0.84 3.11
N PRO A 6 -1.28 -0.12 3.59
CA PRO A 6 -0.92 -0.89 4.77
C PRO A 6 0.35 -1.71 4.54
N ALA A 7 1.15 -1.88 5.59
CA ALA A 7 2.46 -2.54 5.49
C ALA A 7 2.35 -3.98 4.96
N TRP A 8 1.27 -4.70 5.29
CA TRP A 8 1.03 -6.07 4.81
C TRP A 8 0.77 -6.15 3.30
N ALA A 9 0.36 -5.04 2.67
CA ALA A 9 0.13 -4.93 1.23
C ALA A 9 1.39 -4.49 0.45
N MET A 10 2.47 -4.19 1.16
CA MET A 10 3.72 -3.70 0.60
C MET A 10 4.79 -4.78 0.66
N ARG A 11 5.65 -4.82 -0.36
CA ARG A 11 6.84 -5.66 -0.38
C ARG A 11 8.09 -4.85 -0.72
N PRO A 12 9.28 -5.25 -0.24
CA PRO A 12 10.52 -4.66 -0.71
C PRO A 12 10.68 -4.92 -2.20
N ALA A 13 11.13 -3.89 -2.92
CA ALA A 13 11.51 -4.00 -4.32
C ALA A 13 12.89 -4.66 -4.45
N THR A 14 13.05 -5.49 -5.47
CA THR A 14 14.34 -6.07 -5.85
C THR A 14 14.91 -5.35 -7.07
N ALA A 15 16.15 -5.67 -7.45
CA ALA A 15 16.77 -5.14 -8.66
C ALA A 15 16.01 -5.47 -9.96
N GLU A 16 15.19 -6.53 -9.95
CA GLU A 16 14.39 -6.97 -11.09
C GLU A 16 13.08 -6.17 -11.24
N ASP A 17 12.67 -5.44 -10.20
CA ASP A 17 11.39 -4.73 -10.15
C ASP A 17 11.43 -3.35 -10.83
N TYR A 18 12.43 -3.05 -11.66
CA TYR A 18 12.63 -1.72 -12.26
C TYR A 18 11.34 -1.11 -12.84
N GLU A 19 10.65 -1.87 -13.71
CA GLU A 19 9.42 -1.41 -14.37
C GLU A 19 8.26 -1.23 -13.37
N VAL A 20 8.16 -2.14 -12.39
CA VAL A 20 7.11 -2.10 -11.36
C VAL A 20 7.30 -0.90 -10.44
N VAL A 21 8.54 -0.63 -10.02
CA VAL A 21 8.88 0.52 -9.19
C VAL A 21 8.65 1.83 -9.96
N GLN A 22 9.04 1.89 -11.24
CA GLN A 22 8.80 3.07 -12.06
C GLN A 22 7.30 3.36 -12.22
N ALA A 23 6.49 2.33 -12.47
CA ALA A 23 5.04 2.45 -12.55
C ALA A 23 4.41 2.87 -11.20
N ALA A 24 4.85 2.26 -10.09
CA ALA A 24 4.39 2.60 -8.75
C ALA A 24 4.75 4.04 -8.36
N HIS A 25 5.95 4.51 -8.71
CA HIS A 25 6.37 5.90 -8.54
C HIS A 25 5.49 6.86 -9.35
N GLY A 26 5.19 6.55 -10.61
CA GLY A 26 4.30 7.36 -11.45
C GLY A 26 2.87 7.49 -10.91
N LYS A 27 2.40 6.50 -10.16
CA LYS A 27 1.08 6.49 -9.50
C LYS A 27 1.10 7.01 -8.06
N GLY A 28 2.26 7.36 -7.51
CA GLY A 28 2.40 7.77 -6.11
C GLY A 28 2.18 6.65 -5.08
N MET A 29 2.28 5.38 -5.49
CA MET A 29 2.04 4.19 -4.66
C MET A 29 3.31 3.56 -4.09
N MET A 30 4.48 4.10 -4.45
CA MET A 30 5.76 3.65 -3.94
C MET A 30 6.11 4.42 -2.65
N GLN A 31 6.67 3.70 -1.68
CA GLN A 31 7.27 4.29 -0.49
C GLN A 31 8.79 4.11 -0.53
N ILE A 32 9.53 5.14 -0.10
CA ILE A 32 10.99 5.09 -0.03
C ILE A 32 11.41 5.41 1.39
N ARG A 33 12.19 4.51 1.98
CA ARG A 33 12.96 4.79 3.17
C ARG A 33 14.34 5.26 2.75
N TRP A 34 14.63 6.50 3.08
CA TRP A 34 15.93 7.10 2.81
C TRP A 34 16.92 6.74 3.92
N PRO A 35 18.17 6.36 3.57
CA PRO A 35 19.24 6.21 4.53
C PRO A 35 19.72 7.58 5.02
N ASP A 36 20.72 7.60 5.90
CA ASP A 36 21.34 8.84 6.35
C ASP A 36 21.75 9.72 5.16
N ARG A 37 21.36 10.99 5.20
CA ARG A 37 21.54 11.92 4.09
C ARG A 37 23.01 12.17 3.77
N LYS A 38 23.91 12.13 4.76
CA LYS A 38 25.36 12.30 4.51
C LYS A 38 25.91 11.05 3.83
N ALA A 39 25.53 9.86 4.32
CA ALA A 39 25.92 8.60 3.71
C ALA A 39 25.47 8.51 2.24
N LEU A 40 24.21 8.82 1.95
CA LEU A 40 23.69 8.80 0.58
C LEU A 40 24.37 9.83 -0.33
N ARG A 41 24.69 11.02 0.20
CA ARG A 41 25.42 12.04 -0.55
C ARG A 41 26.88 11.68 -0.79
N GLN A 42 27.50 10.93 0.11
CA GLN A 42 28.84 10.41 -0.09
C GLN A 42 28.84 9.30 -1.14
N TRP A 43 27.90 8.36 -1.04
CA TRP A 43 27.69 7.31 -2.04
C TRP A 43 27.47 7.90 -3.44
N THR A 44 26.55 8.85 -3.58
CA THR A 44 26.29 9.48 -4.89
C THR A 44 27.54 10.13 -5.48
N LYS A 45 28.39 10.79 -4.68
CA LYS A 45 29.67 11.33 -5.16
C LYS A 45 30.64 10.25 -5.63
N GLN A 46 30.76 9.15 -4.89
CA GLN A 46 31.66 8.03 -5.23
C GLN A 46 31.26 7.37 -6.56
N HIS A 47 29.97 7.30 -6.84
CA HIS A 47 29.44 6.69 -8.06
C HIS A 47 29.18 7.70 -9.20
N ALA A 48 29.60 8.97 -9.05
CA ALA A 48 29.35 10.05 -10.01
C ALA A 48 27.84 10.31 -10.32
N TRP A 49 26.97 10.10 -9.34
CA TRP A 49 25.55 10.45 -9.37
C TRP A 49 25.31 11.93 -9.03
N PRO A 50 24.20 12.53 -9.50
CA PRO A 50 23.89 13.93 -9.21
C PRO A 50 23.65 14.14 -7.71
N ALA A 51 24.37 15.11 -7.12
CA ALA A 51 24.26 15.44 -5.70
C ALA A 51 23.94 16.94 -5.42
N PRO A 52 22.91 17.53 -6.05
CA PRO A 52 22.64 18.96 -5.92
C PRO A 52 22.26 19.34 -4.48
N TRP A 53 22.50 20.61 -4.13
CA TRP A 53 22.18 21.16 -2.81
C TRP A 53 20.67 21.22 -2.55
N PHE A 54 19.90 21.59 -3.58
CA PHE A 54 18.43 21.60 -3.57
C PHE A 54 17.90 20.50 -4.48
N GLY A 55 16.81 19.83 -4.08
CA GLY A 55 16.18 18.79 -4.88
C GLY A 55 17.00 17.50 -5.03
N PHE A 56 17.86 17.19 -4.05
CA PHE A 56 18.73 16.00 -4.06
C PHE A 56 17.95 14.70 -4.33
N GLU A 57 16.90 14.43 -3.56
CA GLU A 57 16.07 13.22 -3.71
C GLU A 57 15.44 13.13 -5.11
N LYS A 58 14.93 14.26 -5.63
CA LYS A 58 14.37 14.32 -6.99
C LYS A 58 15.42 13.99 -8.06
N ALA A 59 16.63 14.54 -7.92
CA ALA A 59 17.72 14.27 -8.85
C ALA A 59 18.22 12.82 -8.74
N PHE A 60 18.25 12.27 -7.52
CA PHE A 60 18.56 10.88 -7.26
C PHE A 60 17.57 9.95 -7.95
N LEU A 61 16.26 10.16 -7.74
CA LEU A 61 15.22 9.36 -8.39
C LEU A 61 15.25 9.49 -9.91
N ALA A 62 15.49 10.69 -10.44
CA ALA A 62 15.62 10.89 -11.88
C ALA A 62 16.80 10.10 -12.48
N LYS A 63 17.93 10.02 -11.77
CA LYS A 63 19.08 9.19 -12.19
C LYS A 63 18.77 7.69 -12.06
N MET A 64 18.15 7.30 -10.93
CA MET A 64 17.77 5.92 -10.66
C MET A 64 16.83 5.36 -11.72
N PHE A 65 15.80 6.13 -12.10
CA PHE A 65 14.84 5.76 -13.16
C PHE A 65 15.33 6.08 -14.57
N GLY A 66 16.58 6.51 -14.73
CA GLY A 66 17.17 6.77 -16.04
C GLY A 66 17.56 5.50 -16.79
N SER A 67 17.86 4.40 -16.08
CA SER A 67 18.13 3.10 -16.67
C SER A 67 18.00 1.95 -15.67
N PRO A 68 17.71 0.71 -16.12
CA PRO A 68 17.70 -0.47 -15.26
C PRO A 68 19.01 -0.67 -14.49
N GLN A 69 20.17 -0.39 -15.12
CA GLN A 69 21.47 -0.54 -14.47
C GLN A 69 21.65 0.46 -13.32
N SER A 70 21.18 1.71 -13.50
CA SER A 70 21.24 2.74 -12.44
C SER A 70 20.33 2.34 -11.28
N PHE A 71 19.16 1.80 -11.57
CA PHE A 71 18.25 1.28 -10.57
C PHE A 71 18.85 0.11 -9.78
N THR A 72 19.39 -0.91 -10.45
CA THR A 72 20.06 -2.04 -9.79
C THR A 72 21.18 -1.57 -8.87
N GLN A 73 22.01 -0.63 -9.33
CA GLN A 73 23.10 -0.06 -8.52
C GLN A 73 22.57 0.69 -7.29
N ALA A 74 21.49 1.47 -7.42
CA ALA A 74 20.89 2.17 -6.29
C ALA A 74 20.31 1.20 -5.26
N ILE A 75 19.54 0.20 -5.69
CA ILE A 75 18.93 -0.79 -4.79
C ILE A 75 19.99 -1.61 -4.04
N ALA A 76 21.08 -1.98 -4.71
CA ALA A 76 22.11 -2.81 -4.10
C ALA A 76 22.95 -2.07 -3.06
N ASP A 77 23.41 -0.85 -3.39
CA ASP A 77 24.55 -0.25 -2.69
C ASP A 77 24.23 1.08 -2.00
N SER A 78 23.15 1.77 -2.38
CA SER A 78 22.89 3.13 -1.88
C SER A 78 22.27 3.17 -0.48
N GLY A 79 21.77 2.03 0.00
CA GLY A 79 21.07 1.90 1.28
C GLY A 79 19.63 2.41 1.29
N ILE A 80 19.06 2.75 0.13
CA ILE A 80 17.63 3.02 0.01
C ILE A 80 16.84 1.72 0.13
N GLU A 81 15.70 1.78 0.80
CA GLU A 81 14.71 0.70 0.78
C GLU A 81 13.48 1.21 0.04
N ILE A 82 13.14 0.56 -1.07
CA ILE A 82 11.93 0.87 -1.82
C ILE A 82 10.88 -0.18 -1.50
N GLN A 83 9.69 0.28 -1.13
CA GLN A 83 8.53 -0.57 -1.00
C GLN A 83 7.52 -0.27 -2.09
N ILE A 84 6.96 -1.32 -2.65
CA ILE A 84 5.94 -1.28 -3.70
C ILE A 84 4.77 -2.19 -3.31
N PRO A 85 3.56 -1.91 -3.82
CA PRO A 85 2.42 -2.80 -3.62
C PRO A 85 2.75 -4.21 -4.12
N GLN A 86 2.43 -5.22 -3.34
CA GLN A 86 2.56 -6.60 -3.78
C GLN A 86 1.51 -6.95 -4.83
N ARG A 87 1.76 -7.99 -5.63
CA ARG A 87 0.83 -8.35 -6.71
C ARG A 87 -0.46 -8.95 -6.17
N GLU A 88 -0.34 -9.79 -5.15
CA GLU A 88 -1.45 -10.55 -4.60
C GLU A 88 -1.28 -10.73 -3.10
N PHE A 89 -2.40 -10.67 -2.38
CA PHE A 89 -2.52 -10.94 -0.96
C PHE A 89 -3.68 -11.90 -0.74
N THR A 90 -3.52 -12.88 0.13
CA THR A 90 -4.63 -13.75 0.54
C THR A 90 -5.17 -13.27 1.89
N LEU A 91 -6.43 -12.84 1.91
CA LEU A 91 -7.16 -12.56 3.14
C LEU A 91 -7.61 -13.89 3.75
N SER A 92 -6.90 -14.34 4.78
CA SER A 92 -7.13 -15.64 5.41
C SER A 92 -8.53 -15.76 6.02
N GLY A 93 -9.01 -16.99 6.16
CA GLY A 93 -10.25 -17.33 6.85
C GLY A 93 -10.25 -16.80 8.28
N GLU A 94 -9.14 -16.92 9.01
CA GLU A 94 -8.99 -16.37 10.36
C GLU A 94 -9.20 -14.85 10.40
N LYS A 95 -8.65 -14.11 9.43
CA LYS A 95 -8.83 -12.66 9.37
C LYS A 95 -10.26 -12.31 9.00
N GLN A 96 -10.91 -13.09 8.12
CA GLN A 96 -12.33 -12.92 7.81
C GLN A 96 -13.22 -13.18 9.02
N GLU A 97 -12.98 -14.25 9.77
CA GLU A 97 -13.70 -14.57 11.01
C GLU A 97 -13.54 -13.47 12.05
N ALA A 98 -12.36 -12.86 12.15
CA ALA A 98 -12.13 -11.71 13.02
C ALA A 98 -12.97 -10.48 12.59
N LEU A 99 -13.04 -10.18 11.29
CA LEU A 99 -13.91 -9.12 10.77
C LEU A 99 -15.40 -9.42 11.05
N ASP A 100 -15.81 -10.67 10.87
CA ASP A 100 -17.17 -11.10 11.18
C ASP A 100 -17.49 -11.02 12.66
N ALA A 101 -16.54 -11.33 13.54
CA ALA A 101 -16.71 -11.20 14.98
C ALA A 101 -16.90 -9.73 15.38
N LEU A 102 -16.11 -8.80 14.81
CA LEU A 102 -16.31 -7.36 14.99
C LEU A 102 -17.70 -6.91 14.51
N TYR A 103 -18.15 -7.48 13.39
CA TYR A 103 -19.48 -7.24 12.88
C TYR A 103 -20.57 -7.98 13.64
N ALA A 104 -20.33 -9.06 14.39
CA ALA A 104 -21.37 -9.85 15.05
C ALA A 104 -21.61 -9.41 16.50
N ASP A 105 -20.59 -8.84 17.14
CA ASP A 105 -20.71 -8.34 18.51
C ASP A 105 -21.67 -7.15 18.57
N ARG A 106 -22.70 -7.22 19.41
CA ARG A 106 -23.80 -6.26 19.46
C ARG A 106 -23.88 -5.62 20.84
N SER A 107 -23.95 -4.29 20.83
CA SER A 107 -24.37 -3.54 22.00
C SER A 107 -25.82 -3.86 22.37
N PRO A 108 -26.26 -3.59 23.61
CA PRO A 108 -27.65 -3.73 24.01
C PRO A 108 -28.66 -2.97 23.12
N GLY A 109 -28.21 -1.94 22.39
CA GLY A 109 -28.99 -1.17 21.43
C GLY A 109 -29.03 -1.76 20.01
N GLY A 110 -28.43 -2.92 19.77
CA GLY A 110 -28.40 -3.59 18.47
C GLY A 110 -27.34 -3.07 17.48
N LEU A 111 -26.49 -2.13 17.89
CA LEU A 111 -25.38 -1.64 17.06
C LEU A 111 -24.12 -2.48 17.25
N PRO A 112 -23.30 -2.69 16.20
CA PRO A 112 -22.01 -3.36 16.33
C PRO A 112 -21.08 -2.63 17.29
N VAL A 113 -20.50 -3.33 18.28
CA VAL A 113 -19.56 -2.72 19.24
C VAL A 113 -18.22 -2.42 18.56
N GLY A 114 -17.76 -3.34 17.70
CA GLY A 114 -16.50 -3.22 16.97
C GLY A 114 -16.60 -2.46 15.64
N TRP A 115 -17.63 -1.62 15.46
CA TRP A 115 -17.91 -0.97 14.18
C TRP A 115 -16.73 -0.16 13.63
N ASP A 116 -16.15 0.71 14.45
CA ASP A 116 -15.05 1.57 14.02
C ASP A 116 -13.81 0.74 13.64
N THR A 117 -13.51 -0.30 14.41
CA THR A 117 -12.40 -1.22 14.10
C THR A 117 -12.65 -1.98 12.79
N LEU A 118 -13.87 -2.50 12.58
CA LEU A 118 -14.25 -3.16 11.33
C LEU A 118 -14.05 -2.22 10.13
N VAL A 119 -14.51 -0.99 10.26
CA VAL A 119 -14.40 0.06 9.25
C VAL A 119 -12.93 0.34 8.90
N GLU A 120 -12.06 0.51 9.89
CA GLU A 120 -10.63 0.77 9.64
C GLU A 120 -9.93 -0.42 8.97
N GLU A 121 -10.24 -1.64 9.40
CA GLU A 121 -9.67 -2.85 8.78
C GLU A 121 -10.14 -3.00 7.32
N LEU A 122 -11.40 -2.69 7.02
CA LEU A 122 -11.92 -2.66 5.65
C LEU A 122 -11.30 -1.54 4.81
N ARG A 123 -11.00 -0.38 5.42
CA ARG A 123 -10.26 0.72 4.75
C ARG A 123 -8.86 0.28 4.35
N GLU A 124 -8.16 -0.51 5.15
CA GLU A 124 -6.86 -1.05 4.76
C GLU A 124 -6.97 -1.95 3.52
N VAL A 125 -7.96 -2.86 3.49
CA VAL A 125 -8.20 -3.72 2.33
C VAL A 125 -8.53 -2.89 1.09
N ARG A 126 -9.39 -1.87 1.21
CA ARG A 126 -9.65 -0.88 0.16
C ARG A 126 -8.36 -0.28 -0.37
N ARG A 127 -7.53 0.31 0.51
CA ARG A 127 -6.32 1.05 0.12
C ARG A 127 -5.34 0.13 -0.61
N ALA A 128 -5.26 -1.13 -0.21
CA ALA A 128 -4.48 -2.13 -0.93
C ALA A 128 -5.02 -2.39 -2.35
N VAL A 129 -6.34 -2.60 -2.49
CA VAL A 129 -6.98 -2.81 -3.80
C VAL A 129 -6.84 -1.58 -4.71
N GLU A 130 -7.01 -0.37 -4.17
CA GLU A 130 -6.79 0.89 -4.90
C GLU A 130 -5.33 1.08 -5.33
N ALA A 131 -4.38 0.57 -4.53
CA ALA A 131 -2.96 0.53 -4.90
C ALA A 131 -2.62 -0.53 -5.97
N GLY A 132 -3.62 -1.34 -6.38
CA GLY A 132 -3.48 -2.38 -7.40
C GLY A 132 -3.09 -3.75 -6.86
N VAL A 133 -3.15 -3.95 -5.53
CA VAL A 133 -2.98 -5.28 -4.93
C VAL A 133 -4.23 -6.10 -5.20
N VAL A 134 -4.07 -7.28 -5.76
CA VAL A 134 -5.17 -8.25 -5.84
C VAL A 134 -5.35 -8.87 -4.46
N VAL A 135 -6.52 -8.71 -3.85
CA VAL A 135 -6.84 -9.37 -2.58
C VAL A 135 -7.71 -10.60 -2.87
N GLN A 136 -7.16 -11.79 -2.71
CA GLN A 136 -7.89 -13.05 -2.77
C GLN A 136 -8.50 -13.33 -1.39
N VAL A 137 -9.83 -13.35 -1.30
CA VAL A 137 -10.54 -13.79 -0.09
C VAL A 137 -10.44 -15.32 -0.04
N GLU A 138 -9.94 -15.91 1.05
CA GLU A 138 -9.90 -17.36 1.22
C GLU A 138 -11.31 -17.96 1.04
N ASP A 139 -11.42 -18.96 0.17
CA ASP A 139 -12.69 -19.56 -0.30
C ASP A 139 -13.73 -18.57 -0.86
N GLY A 140 -13.29 -17.37 -1.25
CA GLY A 140 -14.15 -16.26 -1.66
C GLY A 140 -13.73 -15.58 -2.97
N PRO A 141 -14.26 -14.37 -3.24
CA PRO A 141 -13.97 -13.64 -4.46
C PRO A 141 -12.53 -13.10 -4.50
N ARG A 142 -12.08 -12.80 -5.73
CA ARG A 142 -10.83 -12.10 -6.00
C ARG A 142 -11.13 -10.60 -6.16
N LEU A 143 -10.69 -9.79 -5.22
CA LEU A 143 -10.90 -8.34 -5.21
C LEU A 143 -9.78 -7.66 -6.01
N GLN A 144 -10.13 -7.15 -7.19
CA GLN A 144 -9.18 -6.51 -8.11
C GLN A 144 -9.47 -5.04 -8.35
N THR A 145 -10.68 -4.60 -8.02
CA THR A 145 -11.17 -3.26 -8.24
C THR A 145 -11.85 -2.75 -7.00
N TRP A 146 -11.88 -1.43 -6.85
CA TRP A 146 -12.66 -0.75 -5.85
C TRP A 146 -14.11 -1.23 -5.81
N GLN A 147 -14.74 -1.38 -6.97
CA GLN A 147 -16.12 -1.85 -7.08
C GLN A 147 -16.29 -3.28 -6.55
N GLY A 148 -15.37 -4.19 -6.89
CA GLY A 148 -15.43 -5.57 -6.40
C GLY A 148 -15.23 -5.66 -4.89
N PHE A 149 -14.34 -4.83 -4.33
CA PHE A 149 -14.21 -4.69 -2.88
C PHE A 149 -15.51 -4.18 -2.24
N TYR A 150 -16.11 -3.14 -2.83
CA TYR A 150 -17.35 -2.53 -2.32
C TYR A 150 -18.52 -3.52 -2.31
N GLU A 151 -18.75 -4.22 -3.43
CA GLU A 151 -19.80 -5.24 -3.55
C GLU A 151 -19.61 -6.36 -2.52
N TRP A 152 -18.37 -6.83 -2.33
CA TRP A 152 -18.06 -7.85 -1.33
C TRP A 152 -18.32 -7.37 0.10
N ALA A 153 -17.83 -6.18 0.45
CA ALA A 153 -17.97 -5.63 1.80
C ALA A 153 -19.44 -5.40 2.16
N HIS A 154 -20.23 -4.78 1.28
CA HIS A 154 -21.66 -4.55 1.51
C HIS A 154 -22.47 -5.84 1.54
N GLY A 155 -22.15 -6.81 0.66
CA GLY A 155 -22.82 -8.11 0.67
C GLY A 155 -22.61 -8.88 1.98
N ARG A 156 -21.47 -8.69 2.65
CA ARG A 156 -21.15 -9.36 3.92
C ARG A 156 -21.64 -8.58 5.14
N TYR A 157 -21.53 -7.25 5.10
CA TYR A 157 -21.84 -6.36 6.21
C TYR A 157 -22.92 -5.36 5.78
N HIS A 158 -24.18 -5.80 5.73
CA HIS A 158 -25.29 -5.02 5.15
C HIS A 158 -25.50 -3.63 5.80
N MET A 159 -25.22 -3.47 7.09
CA MET A 159 -25.35 -2.17 7.77
C MET A 159 -24.39 -1.10 7.23
N LEU A 160 -23.41 -1.48 6.38
CA LEU A 160 -22.58 -0.51 5.67
C LEU A 160 -23.42 0.30 4.65
N GLU A 161 -24.46 -0.31 4.06
CA GLU A 161 -25.33 0.28 3.03
C GLU A 161 -26.38 1.25 3.61
N ASP A 162 -26.81 1.05 4.86
CA ASP A 162 -27.96 1.74 5.49
C ASP A 162 -27.68 3.19 5.97
N GLY A 163 -26.72 3.89 5.35
CA GLY A 163 -26.45 5.31 5.61
C GLY A 163 -25.08 5.61 6.22
N ALA A 164 -24.18 4.63 6.25
CA ALA A 164 -22.82 4.81 6.72
C ALA A 164 -21.83 5.15 5.57
N ASP A 165 -22.20 5.09 4.29
CA ASP A 165 -21.38 5.30 3.07
C ASP A 165 -20.27 6.37 3.12
N ARG A 166 -20.38 7.39 3.97
CA ARG A 166 -19.26 8.31 4.27
C ARG A 166 -18.00 7.60 4.78
N TRP A 167 -18.09 6.44 5.43
CA TRP A 167 -16.90 5.81 6.03
C TRP A 167 -15.98 5.14 5.00
N ILE A 168 -16.43 4.74 3.81
CA ILE A 168 -15.54 4.08 2.84
C ILE A 168 -14.78 5.09 1.99
N GLY A 169 -15.30 6.30 1.77
CA GLY A 169 -14.67 7.32 0.92
C GLY A 169 -13.92 8.43 1.67
N ASP A 170 -14.11 8.55 2.98
CA ASP A 170 -13.58 9.68 3.76
C ASP A 170 -12.37 9.25 4.60
N ASP A 171 -11.17 9.51 4.06
CA ASP A 171 -9.90 9.36 4.78
C ASP A 171 -9.57 10.61 5.64
N SER A 172 -10.58 11.45 5.92
CA SER A 172 -10.47 12.70 6.69
C SER A 172 -10.27 12.51 8.19
#